data_AF-A0A8S0YRX1-F1
#
_entry.id   AF-A0A8S0YRX1-F1
#
_cell.length_a   1.000
_cell.length_b   1.000
_cell.length_c   1.000
_cell.angle_alpha   90.00
_cell.angle_beta   90.00
_cell.angle_gamma   90.00
#
_symmetry.space_group_name_H-M   'P 1'
#
loop_
_entity.id
_entity.type
_entity.pdbx_description
1 polymer ?
#
loop_
_entity_poly.entity_id
_entity_poly.type
_entity_poly.pdbx_seq_one_letter_code
_entity_poly.pdbx_strand_id
1 'polypeptide(L)'
;MKNDIFSFARQLTIRTYANDALQSSVSNENDIKSLKKKVVHQKARPEDLSSREGHYLTMAYATANSYDLKGIKEALVQQKLYEPAMLKVSGDVRDVVVAYAVYSVGSEPREIIIFKEGGIVFWNCTEWEASNVLDFIRPFEVESYPRDVVEKEREVMTYVYQTNSRKCHLQESSFILVKDRDNSLERYTFSHAMVQSARLGAFEARLEALAASVSAHTAAMQRTGQAHLDKKAVVRKLGEIFALRHRLNIESDLLDTPDFYWEEEQLERLYSSTVAYFTIPRRTRVLNERLSHCVELLELLSSWAADRHHVRLEWMVIALILAEVCFELLHLFERKWKSTSERRGPRARHFSSDIEEGNITN
;
A
#
# COMPACT_ATOMS: atom_id res chain seq x y z
N MET A 1 33.13 74.62 -12.88
CA MET A 1 33.65 73.36 -12.30
C MET A 1 32.54 72.33 -12.33
N LYS A 2 32.91 71.08 -12.62
CA LYS A 2 32.09 70.03 -13.22
C LYS A 2 30.93 69.53 -12.33
N ASN A 3 29.83 69.20 -13.00
CA ASN A 3 28.73 68.37 -12.52
C ASN A 3 29.23 66.94 -12.26
N ASP A 4 28.96 66.41 -11.07
CA ASP A 4 28.87 64.97 -10.84
C ASP A 4 27.48 64.67 -10.25
N ILE A 5 26.56 64.46 -11.19
CA ILE A 5 25.29 63.77 -11.02
C ILE A 5 25.63 62.28 -11.07
N PHE A 6 24.98 61.47 -10.24
CA PHE A 6 25.05 60.00 -10.11
C PHE A 6 25.90 59.44 -8.94
N SER A 7 25.30 59.42 -7.76
CA SER A 7 25.44 58.28 -6.84
C SER A 7 24.13 58.01 -6.09
N PHE A 8 23.05 57.79 -6.86
CA PHE A 8 21.83 57.21 -6.31
C PHE A 8 22.07 55.72 -6.08
N ALA A 9 22.38 55.35 -4.83
CA ALA A 9 22.51 53.97 -4.40
C ALA A 9 21.23 53.21 -4.74
N ARG A 10 21.37 52.18 -5.57
CA ARG A 10 20.30 51.24 -5.94
C ARG A 10 19.90 50.49 -4.67
N GLN A 11 18.78 50.88 -4.05
CA GLN A 11 18.10 50.05 -3.07
C GLN A 11 17.73 48.72 -3.72
N LEU A 12 18.55 47.70 -3.48
CA LEU A 12 18.16 46.30 -3.65
C LEU A 12 17.20 45.98 -2.51
N THR A 13 15.91 46.03 -2.81
CA THR A 13 14.88 45.45 -1.95
C THR A 13 15.09 43.94 -1.96
N ILE A 14 15.94 43.44 -1.07
CA ILE A 14 15.95 42.04 -0.68
C ILE A 14 14.63 41.83 0.05
N ARG A 15 13.66 41.19 -0.62
CA ARG A 15 12.50 40.63 0.07
C ARG A 15 13.00 39.50 0.96
N THR A 16 13.31 39.84 2.20
CA THR A 16 13.35 38.90 3.31
C THR A 16 11.94 38.35 3.47
N TYR A 17 11.71 37.12 3.01
CA TYR A 17 10.51 36.39 3.42
C TYR A 17 10.56 36.26 4.94
N ALA A 18 9.55 36.86 5.56
CA ALA A 18 9.33 36.86 6.98
C ALA A 18 9.30 35.42 7.51
N ASN A 19 10.01 35.20 8.62
CA ASN A 19 9.90 34.05 9.51
C ASN A 19 8.58 34.06 10.31
N ASP A 20 7.47 34.46 9.70
CA ASP A 20 6.15 34.48 10.33
C ASP A 20 5.29 33.36 9.76
N ALA A 21 5.55 32.13 10.22
CA ALA A 21 4.58 31.05 10.43
C ALA A 21 5.27 29.77 10.93
N LEU A 22 6.09 29.87 11.98
CA LEU A 22 6.44 28.73 12.82
C LEU A 22 6.19 29.12 14.27
N GLN A 23 4.92 29.35 14.58
CA GLN A 23 4.50 29.29 15.97
C GLN A 23 4.46 27.82 16.35
N SER A 24 5.56 27.34 16.91
CA SER A 24 5.62 26.08 17.63
C SER A 24 4.56 26.13 18.72
N SER A 25 3.44 25.43 18.52
CA SER A 25 2.63 25.01 19.65
C SER A 25 3.53 24.13 20.50
N VAL A 26 4.03 24.68 21.60
CA VAL A 26 4.66 23.91 22.66
C VAL A 26 3.58 22.96 23.18
N SER A 27 3.52 21.77 22.57
CA SER A 27 2.77 20.65 23.09
C SER A 27 3.38 20.30 24.43
N ASN A 28 2.57 20.47 25.48
CA ASN A 28 2.90 20.19 26.87
C ASN A 28 3.72 18.89 27.00
N GLU A 29 4.85 18.95 27.71
CA GLU A 29 5.74 17.82 28.04
C GLU A 29 5.07 16.69 28.86
N ASN A 30 3.74 16.69 29.00
CA ASN A 30 2.98 15.68 29.73
C ASN A 30 2.24 14.66 28.84
N ASP A 31 2.26 14.80 27.51
CA ASP A 31 1.61 13.84 26.58
C ASP A 31 2.53 12.68 26.14
N ILE A 32 3.78 12.63 26.62
CA ILE A 32 4.69 11.48 26.40
C ILE A 32 4.49 10.40 27.48
N LYS A 33 3.33 10.37 28.14
CA LYS A 33 2.95 9.28 29.05
C LYS A 33 2.03 8.29 28.34
N SER A 34 2.65 7.16 27.99
CA SER A 34 2.09 5.94 27.44
C SER A 34 1.78 5.96 25.94
N LEU A 35 2.85 5.89 25.13
CA LEU A 35 2.85 4.96 23.99
C LEU A 35 2.48 3.58 24.55
N LYS A 36 1.17 3.29 24.63
CA LYS A 36 0.65 2.02 25.11
C LYS A 36 1.33 0.95 24.27
N LYS A 37 2.25 0.22 24.91
CA LYS A 37 3.00 -0.91 24.38
C LYS A 37 2.09 -1.67 23.42
N LYS A 38 2.54 -1.84 22.17
CA LYS A 38 1.84 -2.62 21.14
C LYS A 38 1.40 -3.93 21.80
N VAL A 39 0.10 -4.12 21.98
CA VAL A 39 -0.43 -5.44 22.31
C VAL A 39 -0.38 -6.18 20.99
N VAL A 40 0.79 -6.72 20.67
CA VAL A 40 0.94 -7.65 19.58
C VAL A 40 0.23 -8.90 20.06
N HIS A 41 -0.85 -9.29 19.39
CA HIS A 41 -1.30 -10.66 19.48
C HIS A 41 -0.11 -11.54 19.06
N GLN A 42 0.54 -12.19 20.02
CA GLN A 42 1.69 -13.03 19.76
C GLN A 42 1.16 -14.33 19.19
N LYS A 43 1.24 -14.47 17.86
CA LYS A 43 0.80 -15.66 17.14
C LYS A 43 1.51 -16.88 17.71
N ALA A 44 0.74 -17.88 18.11
CA ALA A 44 1.29 -19.12 18.63
C ALA A 44 1.85 -19.97 17.48
N ARG A 45 2.98 -20.65 17.71
CA ARG A 45 3.49 -21.61 16.72
C ARG A 45 2.79 -22.96 16.90
N PRO A 46 2.52 -23.70 15.83
CA PRO A 46 1.94 -25.04 15.92
C PRO A 46 2.75 -25.99 16.82
N GLU A 47 4.08 -25.93 16.76
CA GLU A 47 5.00 -26.74 17.58
C GLU A 47 4.84 -26.51 19.09
N ASP A 48 4.55 -25.26 19.50
CA ASP A 48 4.35 -24.89 20.90
C ASP A 48 3.03 -25.44 21.45
N LEU A 49 2.07 -25.73 20.56
CA LEU A 49 0.69 -26.10 20.88
C LEU A 49 0.40 -27.60 20.71
N SER A 50 1.16 -28.31 19.86
CA SER A 50 0.97 -29.74 19.57
C SER A 50 1.32 -30.68 20.74
N SER A 51 1.82 -30.15 21.85
CA SER A 51 2.37 -30.92 22.98
C SER A 51 1.44 -31.06 24.19
N ARG A 52 0.19 -30.57 24.11
CA ARG A 52 -0.78 -30.66 25.22
C ARG A 52 -1.77 -31.81 25.00
N GLU A 53 -1.76 -32.80 25.89
CA GLU A 53 -2.68 -33.96 25.81
C GLU A 53 -4.15 -33.51 25.77
N GLY A 54 -4.90 -34.03 24.79
CA GLY A 54 -6.33 -33.72 24.60
C GLY A 54 -6.64 -32.41 23.89
N HIS A 55 -5.62 -31.66 23.44
CA HIS A 55 -5.79 -30.49 22.59
C HIS A 55 -5.64 -30.84 21.11
N TYR A 56 -6.54 -30.30 20.29
CA TYR A 56 -6.48 -30.38 18.84
C TYR A 56 -6.12 -29.01 18.24
N LEU A 57 -5.62 -29.01 17.01
CA LEU A 57 -5.16 -27.80 16.34
C LEU A 57 -6.19 -27.28 15.33
N THR A 58 -6.36 -25.96 15.30
CA THR A 58 -7.08 -25.26 14.24
C THR A 58 -6.15 -24.22 13.62
N MET A 59 -6.08 -24.20 12.28
CA MET A 59 -5.24 -23.27 11.53
C MET A 59 -6.09 -22.49 10.53
N ALA A 60 -5.97 -21.16 10.52
CA ALA A 60 -6.65 -20.29 9.58
C ALA A 60 -5.64 -19.57 8.68
N TYR A 61 -5.95 -19.55 7.38
CA TYR A 61 -5.14 -18.89 6.36
C TYR A 61 -6.01 -17.91 5.58
N ALA A 62 -5.43 -16.79 5.18
CA ALA A 62 -5.98 -15.90 4.17
C ALA A 62 -5.07 -15.96 2.96
N THR A 63 -5.57 -16.47 1.82
CA THR A 63 -4.72 -16.71 0.65
C THR A 63 -5.05 -15.81 -0.54
N ALA A 64 -6.24 -15.21 -0.57
CA ALA A 64 -6.67 -14.38 -1.68
C ALA A 64 -7.66 -13.29 -1.22
N ASN A 65 -8.01 -12.38 -2.13
CA ASN A 65 -9.07 -11.41 -1.84
C ASN A 65 -10.46 -12.06 -1.92
N SER A 66 -10.65 -13.05 -2.80
CA SER A 66 -11.87 -13.85 -2.85
C SER A 66 -11.63 -15.20 -3.53
N TYR A 67 -12.57 -16.14 -3.35
CA TYR A 67 -12.56 -17.44 -4.00
C TYR A 67 -13.76 -17.64 -4.93
N ASP A 68 -13.55 -18.40 -6.01
CA ASP A 68 -14.65 -19.03 -6.74
C ASP A 68 -15.12 -20.29 -6.01
N LEU A 69 -16.10 -20.13 -5.12
CA LEU A 69 -16.66 -21.24 -4.36
C LEU A 69 -17.35 -22.30 -5.23
N LYS A 70 -17.87 -21.94 -6.42
CA LYS A 70 -18.53 -22.91 -7.29
C LYS A 70 -17.50 -23.86 -7.88
N GLY A 71 -16.42 -23.32 -8.44
CA GLY A 71 -15.30 -24.10 -8.94
C GLY A 71 -14.68 -24.99 -7.86
N ILE A 72 -14.50 -24.46 -6.64
CA ILE A 72 -13.99 -25.25 -5.51
C ILE A 72 -14.93 -26.42 -5.15
N LYS A 73 -16.25 -26.19 -5.06
CA LYS A 73 -17.21 -27.27 -4.77
C LYS A 73 -17.14 -28.39 -5.81
N GLU A 74 -17.12 -28.02 -7.09
CA GLU A 74 -17.02 -29.00 -8.19
C GLU A 74 -15.69 -29.76 -8.15
N ALA A 75 -14.59 -29.06 -7.89
CA ALA A 75 -13.25 -29.65 -7.81
C ALA A 75 -13.12 -30.61 -6.61
N LEU A 76 -13.67 -30.27 -5.45
CA LEU A 76 -13.66 -31.14 -4.27
C LEU A 76 -14.40 -32.46 -4.53
N VAL A 77 -15.57 -32.38 -5.18
CA VAL A 77 -16.35 -33.57 -5.57
C VAL A 77 -15.57 -34.47 -6.53
N GLN A 78 -14.81 -33.89 -7.47
CA GLN A 78 -13.97 -34.65 -8.40
C GLN A 78 -12.79 -35.33 -7.69
N GLN A 79 -12.19 -34.65 -6.71
CA GLN A 79 -11.01 -35.14 -6.00
C GLN A 79 -11.32 -36.32 -5.06
N LYS A 80 -12.55 -36.41 -4.53
CA LYS A 80 -13.02 -37.49 -3.63
C LYS A 80 -12.19 -37.68 -2.35
N LEU A 81 -11.39 -36.69 -1.97
CA LEU A 81 -10.66 -36.66 -0.70
C LEU A 81 -11.47 -35.97 0.40
N TYR A 82 -12.29 -34.99 0.01
CA TYR A 82 -13.17 -34.24 0.88
C TYR A 82 -14.57 -34.18 0.30
N GLU A 83 -15.58 -34.36 1.15
CA GLU A 83 -16.98 -34.26 0.78
C GLU A 83 -17.55 -32.91 1.24
N PRO A 84 -18.09 -32.09 0.31
CA PRO A 84 -18.71 -30.83 0.68
C PRO A 84 -20.01 -31.09 1.45
N ALA A 85 -20.10 -30.52 2.65
CA ALA A 85 -21.29 -30.52 3.48
C ALA A 85 -22.00 -29.17 3.43
N MET A 86 -23.32 -29.21 3.50
CA MET A 86 -24.12 -28.01 3.71
C MET A 86 -24.27 -27.78 5.20
N LEU A 87 -23.79 -26.62 5.66
CA LEU A 87 -24.06 -26.11 6.99
C LEU A 87 -25.58 -25.91 7.10
N LYS A 88 -26.23 -26.63 8.02
CA LYS A 88 -27.67 -26.50 8.29
C LYS A 88 -27.92 -25.19 9.04
N VAL A 89 -27.93 -24.09 8.32
CA VAL A 89 -28.11 -22.75 8.88
C VAL A 89 -29.52 -22.27 8.54
N SER A 90 -30.20 -21.65 9.51
CA SER A 90 -31.55 -21.09 9.36
C SER A 90 -31.61 -19.89 8.41
N GLY A 91 -30.44 -19.32 8.08
CA GLY A 91 -30.22 -18.29 7.07
C GLY A 91 -29.31 -18.76 5.93
N ASP A 92 -29.46 -18.13 4.77
CA ASP A 92 -28.81 -18.50 3.51
C ASP A 92 -27.34 -18.05 3.50
N VAL A 93 -26.47 -18.74 4.25
CA VAL A 93 -25.02 -18.51 4.23
C VAL A 93 -24.44 -19.12 2.94
N ARG A 94 -24.64 -18.42 1.81
CA ARG A 94 -24.18 -18.86 0.47
C ARG A 94 -22.67 -18.74 0.25
N ASP A 95 -21.99 -18.03 1.14
CA ASP A 95 -20.62 -17.57 0.95
C ASP A 95 -19.59 -18.47 1.65
N VAL A 96 -19.97 -19.72 1.97
CA VAL A 96 -19.14 -20.68 2.70
C VAL A 96 -19.26 -22.08 2.11
N VAL A 97 -18.17 -22.84 2.15
CA VAL A 97 -18.11 -24.27 1.84
C VAL A 97 -17.47 -25.00 3.00
N VAL A 98 -18.19 -25.96 3.58
CA VAL A 98 -17.63 -26.89 4.58
C VAL A 98 -17.30 -28.19 3.89
N ALA A 99 -16.14 -28.76 4.16
CA ALA A 99 -15.72 -30.04 3.61
C ALA A 99 -15.20 -30.94 4.73
N TYR A 100 -15.64 -32.20 4.76
CA TYR A 100 -15.14 -33.20 5.70
C TYR A 100 -14.23 -34.19 4.98
N ALA A 101 -13.15 -34.61 5.64
CA ALA A 101 -12.28 -35.64 5.08
C ALA A 101 -13.05 -36.97 4.95
N VAL A 102 -12.99 -37.60 3.77
CA VAL A 102 -13.64 -38.91 3.52
C VAL A 102 -12.99 -40.01 4.36
N TYR A 103 -11.69 -39.88 4.61
CA TYR A 103 -10.92 -40.84 5.40
C TYR A 103 -10.71 -40.32 6.82
N SER A 104 -11.16 -41.08 7.82
CA SER A 104 -10.88 -40.82 9.23
C SER A 104 -9.47 -41.26 9.59
N VAL A 105 -8.64 -40.32 10.02
CA VAL A 105 -7.33 -40.60 10.61
C VAL A 105 -7.40 -40.21 12.08
N GLY A 106 -7.41 -41.20 12.97
CA GLY A 106 -7.61 -41.00 14.40
C GLY A 106 -9.08 -40.90 14.82
N SER A 107 -9.31 -40.44 16.05
CA SER A 107 -10.66 -40.35 16.66
C SER A 107 -11.41 -39.06 16.35
N GLU A 108 -10.69 -38.00 15.94
CA GLU A 108 -11.24 -36.66 15.74
C GLU A 108 -11.44 -36.39 14.24
N PRO A 109 -12.62 -35.90 13.80
CA PRO A 109 -12.87 -35.59 12.40
C PRO A 109 -11.98 -34.45 11.91
N ARG A 110 -11.67 -34.48 10.61
CA ARG A 110 -10.93 -33.42 9.94
C ARG A 110 -11.90 -32.62 9.08
N GLU A 111 -11.94 -31.33 9.34
CA GLU A 111 -12.91 -30.41 8.74
C GLU A 111 -12.20 -29.21 8.15
N ILE A 112 -12.65 -28.79 6.97
CA ILE A 112 -12.15 -27.63 6.25
C ILE A 112 -13.32 -26.69 6.01
N ILE A 113 -13.14 -25.42 6.37
CA ILE A 113 -14.13 -24.37 6.16
C ILE A 113 -13.53 -23.31 5.24
N ILE A 114 -14.14 -23.13 4.08
CA ILE A 114 -13.68 -22.23 3.02
C ILE A 114 -14.67 -21.07 2.92
N PHE A 115 -14.17 -19.85 3.08
CA PHE A 115 -14.93 -18.61 3.03
C PHE A 115 -14.72 -17.94 1.68
N LYS A 116 -15.79 -17.41 1.07
CA LYS A 116 -15.73 -16.66 -0.20
C LYS A 116 -14.74 -15.50 -0.16
N GLU A 117 -14.52 -14.95 1.03
CA GLU A 117 -13.56 -13.90 1.35
C GLU A 117 -12.10 -14.39 1.27
N GLY A 118 -11.79 -15.46 0.55
CA GLY A 118 -10.41 -15.91 0.35
C GLY A 118 -9.75 -16.45 1.62
N GLY A 119 -10.56 -16.92 2.57
CA GLY A 119 -10.12 -17.47 3.84
C GLY A 119 -10.40 -18.96 3.93
N ILE A 120 -9.50 -19.71 4.55
CA ILE A 120 -9.66 -21.16 4.77
C ILE A 120 -9.22 -21.52 6.18
N VAL A 121 -10.02 -22.36 6.84
CA VAL A 121 -9.75 -22.87 8.18
C VAL A 121 -9.72 -24.38 8.16
N PHE A 122 -8.68 -24.92 8.78
CA PHE A 122 -8.45 -26.34 8.94
C PHE A 122 -8.63 -26.72 10.41
N TRP A 123 -9.53 -27.65 10.68
CA TRP A 123 -9.73 -28.28 11.98
C TRP A 123 -9.09 -29.67 11.95
N ASN A 124 -8.20 -29.92 12.90
CA ASN A 124 -7.49 -31.19 13.08
C ASN A 124 -6.75 -31.71 11.82
N CYS A 125 -6.34 -30.82 10.92
CA CYS A 125 -5.51 -31.20 9.77
C CYS A 125 -4.04 -30.96 10.09
N THR A 126 -3.16 -31.76 9.50
CA THR A 126 -1.71 -31.54 9.60
C THR A 126 -1.27 -30.36 8.72
N GLU A 127 -0.10 -29.77 9.00
CA GLU A 127 0.45 -28.70 8.15
C GLU A 127 0.67 -29.16 6.70
N TRP A 128 1.09 -30.42 6.52
CA TRP A 128 1.25 -31.02 5.20
C TRP A 128 -0.06 -31.12 4.42
N GLU A 129 -1.14 -31.52 5.10
CA GLU A 129 -2.48 -31.56 4.51
C GLU A 129 -2.97 -30.16 4.17
N ALA A 130 -2.78 -29.20 5.07
CA ALA A 130 -3.12 -27.81 4.82
C ALA A 130 -2.37 -27.31 3.57
N SER A 131 -1.06 -27.50 3.49
CA SER A 131 -0.24 -27.09 2.34
C SER A 131 -0.73 -27.70 1.01
N ASN A 132 -1.05 -28.99 1.00
CA ASN A 132 -1.59 -29.67 -0.19
C ASN A 132 -2.95 -29.08 -0.62
N VAL A 133 -3.83 -28.78 0.34
CA VAL A 133 -5.13 -28.17 0.05
C VAL A 133 -4.98 -26.72 -0.42
N LEU A 134 -4.05 -25.95 0.14
CA LEU A 134 -3.74 -24.60 -0.31
C LEU A 134 -3.26 -24.59 -1.77
N ASP A 135 -2.41 -25.55 -2.15
CA ASP A 135 -1.95 -25.70 -3.54
C ASP A 135 -3.07 -26.13 -4.49
N PHE A 136 -4.00 -26.95 -4.01
CA PHE A 136 -5.19 -27.35 -4.76
C PHE A 136 -6.17 -26.19 -5.00
N ILE A 137 -6.34 -25.29 -4.03
CA ILE A 137 -7.30 -24.17 -4.13
C ILE A 137 -6.74 -23.01 -4.95
N ARG A 138 -5.41 -22.90 -5.08
CA ARG A 138 -4.72 -21.83 -5.80
C ARG A 138 -5.31 -21.43 -7.17
N PRO A 139 -5.75 -22.35 -8.05
CA PRO A 139 -6.35 -21.98 -9.34
C PRO A 139 -7.69 -21.23 -9.23
N PHE A 140 -8.38 -21.33 -8.09
CA PHE A 140 -9.68 -20.72 -7.82
C PHE A 140 -9.56 -19.39 -7.05
N GLU A 141 -8.34 -18.92 -6.82
CA GLU A 141 -8.04 -17.68 -6.10
C GLU A 141 -8.15 -16.46 -7.01
N VAL A 142 -8.92 -15.46 -6.55
CA VAL A 142 -8.99 -14.15 -7.19
C VAL A 142 -8.10 -13.19 -6.43
N GLU A 143 -7.09 -12.65 -7.12
CA GLU A 143 -6.03 -11.82 -6.54
C GLU A 143 -5.32 -12.51 -5.36
N SER A 144 -4.65 -13.62 -5.67
CA SER A 144 -3.85 -14.44 -4.75
C SER A 144 -2.74 -13.63 -4.04
N TYR A 145 -2.47 -14.00 -2.79
CA TYR A 145 -1.41 -13.46 -1.96
C TYR A 145 -0.09 -14.23 -2.13
N PRO A 146 1.07 -13.59 -1.91
CA PRO A 146 2.36 -14.29 -1.91
C PRO A 146 2.41 -15.38 -0.84
N ARG A 147 2.99 -16.56 -1.17
CA ARG A 147 3.02 -17.74 -0.26
C ARG A 147 3.69 -17.41 1.08
N ASP A 148 4.73 -16.60 1.07
CA ASP A 148 5.45 -16.13 2.25
C ASP A 148 4.55 -15.31 3.18
N VAL A 149 3.67 -14.47 2.63
CA VAL A 149 2.67 -13.72 3.39
C VAL A 149 1.61 -14.66 3.94
N VAL A 150 1.12 -15.61 3.15
CA VAL A 150 0.09 -16.59 3.59
C VAL A 150 0.58 -17.42 4.77
N GLU A 151 1.79 -17.98 4.70
CA GLU A 151 2.35 -18.81 5.77
C GLU A 151 2.70 -17.99 7.02
N LYS A 152 3.27 -16.80 6.84
CA LYS A 152 3.64 -15.93 7.96
C LYS A 152 2.41 -15.36 8.67
N GLU A 153 1.36 -15.05 7.92
CA GLU A 153 0.19 -14.36 8.45
C GLU A 153 -0.93 -15.30 8.95
N ARG A 154 -0.74 -16.63 8.84
CA ARG A 154 -1.67 -17.64 9.37
C ARG A 154 -1.93 -17.49 10.87
N GLU A 155 -3.13 -17.88 11.30
CA GLU A 155 -3.53 -17.91 12.71
C GLU A 155 -3.67 -19.35 13.17
N VAL A 156 -3.25 -19.61 14.41
CA VAL A 156 -3.21 -20.96 14.98
C VAL A 156 -3.82 -20.93 16.37
N MET A 157 -4.76 -21.83 16.62
CA MET A 157 -5.43 -21.96 17.92
C MET A 157 -5.53 -23.43 18.30
N THR A 158 -5.65 -23.69 19.61
CA THR A 158 -6.04 -25.03 20.08
C THR A 158 -7.52 -25.10 20.40
N TYR A 159 -8.07 -26.30 20.39
CA TYR A 159 -9.41 -26.53 20.92
C TYR A 159 -9.47 -27.84 21.73
N VAL A 160 -10.40 -27.89 22.68
CA VAL A 160 -10.60 -29.02 23.59
C VAL A 160 -12.09 -29.26 23.79
N TYR A 161 -12.46 -30.53 23.91
CA TYR A 161 -13.81 -30.92 24.34
C TYR A 161 -13.89 -31.00 25.86
N GLN A 162 -14.78 -30.20 26.46
CA GLN A 162 -15.10 -30.29 27.88
C GLN A 162 -16.47 -30.91 28.08
N THR A 163 -16.56 -31.86 29.02
CA THR A 163 -17.81 -32.51 29.43
C THR A 163 -18.62 -31.69 30.42
N ASN A 164 -17.96 -30.82 31.20
CA ASN A 164 -18.63 -30.02 32.25
C ASN A 164 -19.13 -28.66 31.74
N SER A 165 -18.77 -28.27 30.52
CA SER A 165 -19.23 -27.00 29.95
C SER A 165 -20.60 -27.14 29.31
N ARG A 166 -21.53 -26.24 29.63
CA ARG A 166 -22.86 -26.17 28.99
C ARG A 166 -22.86 -25.39 27.68
N LYS A 167 -21.81 -24.59 27.42
CA LYS A 167 -21.70 -23.70 26.25
C LYS A 167 -20.28 -23.64 25.73
N CYS A 168 -20.13 -23.51 24.41
CA CYS A 168 -18.83 -23.25 23.82
C CYS A 168 -18.37 -21.84 24.18
N HIS A 169 -17.08 -21.68 24.49
CA HIS A 169 -16.50 -20.40 24.84
C HIS A 169 -15.00 -20.39 24.56
N LEU A 170 -14.39 -19.21 24.57
CA LEU A 170 -12.96 -19.02 24.44
C LEU A 170 -12.32 -18.87 25.82
N GLN A 171 -11.28 -19.63 26.11
CA GLN A 171 -10.54 -19.58 27.37
C GLN A 171 -9.03 -19.51 27.12
N GLU A 172 -8.36 -18.45 27.59
CA GLU A 172 -6.89 -18.31 27.70
C GLU A 172 -6.02 -18.60 26.46
N SER A 173 -6.61 -18.79 25.27
CA SER A 173 -6.02 -19.26 23.97
C SER A 173 -6.38 -20.71 23.57
N SER A 174 -7.53 -21.21 24.01
CA SER A 174 -8.12 -22.46 23.52
C SER A 174 -9.63 -22.30 23.33
N PHE A 175 -10.15 -22.83 22.24
CA PHE A 175 -11.59 -22.96 22.04
C PHE A 175 -12.11 -24.15 22.85
N ILE A 176 -13.08 -23.89 23.72
CA ILE A 176 -13.75 -24.93 24.49
C ILE A 176 -15.02 -25.31 23.76
N LEU A 177 -15.09 -26.56 23.31
CA LEU A 177 -16.26 -27.16 22.68
C LEU A 177 -16.98 -28.07 23.67
N VAL A 178 -18.31 -28.19 23.52
CA VAL A 178 -19.13 -29.07 24.35
C VAL A 178 -19.03 -30.49 23.79
N LYS A 179 -18.68 -31.48 24.63
CA LYS A 179 -18.63 -32.88 24.19
C LYS A 179 -20.05 -33.39 23.88
N ASP A 180 -20.15 -34.33 22.93
CA ASP A 180 -21.39 -35.05 22.59
C ASP A 180 -22.54 -34.14 22.07
N ARG A 181 -22.20 -32.96 21.55
CA ARG A 181 -23.12 -32.01 20.89
C ARG A 181 -22.60 -31.65 19.50
N ASP A 182 -23.52 -31.35 18.57
CA ASP A 182 -23.16 -30.74 17.30
C ASP A 182 -22.68 -29.29 17.53
N ASN A 183 -21.38 -29.06 17.33
CA ASN A 183 -20.74 -27.76 17.49
C ASN A 183 -20.43 -27.11 16.13
N SER A 184 -21.08 -27.53 15.04
CA SER A 184 -20.75 -27.05 13.69
C SER A 184 -20.91 -25.53 13.53
N LEU A 185 -21.95 -24.94 14.16
CA LEU A 185 -22.16 -23.49 14.15
C LEU A 185 -21.11 -22.76 14.98
N GLU A 186 -20.74 -23.28 16.14
CA GLU A 186 -19.70 -22.68 16.97
C GLU A 186 -18.32 -22.78 16.32
N ARG A 187 -17.99 -23.90 15.67
CA ARG A 187 -16.77 -24.07 14.87
C ARG A 187 -16.75 -23.08 13.71
N TYR A 188 -17.88 -22.89 13.02
CA TYR A 188 -18.01 -21.86 11.99
C TYR A 188 -17.71 -20.47 12.54
N THR A 189 -18.32 -20.09 13.68
CA THR A 189 -18.13 -18.79 14.30
C THR A 189 -16.68 -18.52 14.71
N PHE A 190 -16.01 -19.51 15.33
CA PHE A 190 -14.59 -19.40 15.65
C PHE A 190 -13.74 -19.26 14.39
N SER A 191 -14.02 -20.07 13.37
CA SER A 191 -13.32 -20.05 12.09
C SER A 191 -13.45 -18.70 11.38
N HIS A 192 -14.65 -18.12 11.40
CA HIS A 192 -14.91 -16.85 10.78
C HIS A 192 -14.06 -15.74 11.43
N ALA A 193 -14.06 -15.63 12.76
CA ALA A 193 -13.24 -14.66 13.46
C ALA A 193 -11.72 -14.89 13.25
N MET A 194 -11.27 -16.15 13.18
CA MET A 194 -9.86 -16.47 12.87
C MET A 194 -9.46 -16.02 11.46
N VAL A 195 -10.31 -16.25 10.46
CA VAL A 195 -10.08 -15.80 9.08
C VAL A 195 -9.97 -14.29 9.01
N GLN A 196 -10.86 -13.56 9.68
CA GLN A 196 -10.79 -12.09 9.75
C GLN A 196 -9.45 -11.63 10.34
N SER A 197 -8.93 -12.31 11.36
CA SER A 197 -7.61 -12.00 11.93
C SER A 197 -6.45 -12.26 10.95
N ALA A 198 -6.45 -13.43 10.29
CA ALA A 198 -5.42 -13.81 9.31
C ALA A 198 -5.41 -12.85 8.12
N ARG A 199 -6.59 -12.48 7.63
CA ARG A 199 -6.78 -11.58 6.50
C ARG A 199 -6.35 -10.15 6.82
N LEU A 200 -6.67 -9.67 8.02
CA LEU A 200 -6.13 -8.41 8.53
C LEU A 200 -4.59 -8.44 8.59
N GLY A 201 -3.99 -9.59 8.96
CA GLY A 201 -2.55 -9.80 8.90
C GLY A 201 -1.98 -9.67 7.48
N ALA A 202 -2.65 -10.22 6.47
CA ALA A 202 -2.26 -10.06 5.07
C ALA A 202 -2.31 -8.59 4.60
N PHE A 203 -3.32 -7.82 5.03
CA PHE A 203 -3.38 -6.38 4.76
C PHE A 203 -2.30 -5.58 5.49
N GLU A 204 -2.00 -5.91 6.74
CA GLU A 204 -0.88 -5.34 7.50
C GLU A 204 0.44 -5.56 6.76
N ALA A 205 0.70 -6.79 6.28
CA ALA A 205 1.91 -7.11 5.51
C ALA A 205 1.99 -6.32 4.19
N ARG A 206 0.87 -6.19 3.47
CA ARG A 206 0.80 -5.39 2.24
C ARG A 206 1.04 -3.91 2.50
N LEU A 207 0.49 -3.35 3.57
CA LEU A 207 0.77 -1.97 3.96
C LEU A 207 2.23 -1.78 4.34
N GLU A 208 2.81 -2.70 5.11
CA GLU A 208 4.22 -2.63 5.51
C GLU A 208 5.15 -2.61 4.29
N ALA A 209 4.88 -3.45 3.28
CA ALA A 209 5.62 -3.44 2.03
C ALA A 209 5.50 -2.11 1.26
N LEU A 210 4.30 -1.52 1.23
CA LEU A 210 4.07 -0.19 0.62
C LEU A 210 4.79 0.91 1.41
N ALA A 211 4.67 0.91 2.73
CA ALA A 211 5.29 1.89 3.62
C ALA A 211 6.83 1.83 3.55
N ALA A 212 7.41 0.63 3.45
CA ALA A 212 8.84 0.43 3.24
C ALA A 212 9.28 1.02 1.89
N SER A 213 8.49 0.82 0.83
CA SER A 213 8.75 1.43 -0.48
C SER A 213 8.72 2.96 -0.40
N VAL A 214 7.71 3.56 0.25
CA VAL A 214 7.63 5.02 0.43
C VAL A 214 8.80 5.55 1.25
N SER A 215 9.15 4.87 2.34
CA SER A 215 10.25 5.25 3.24
C SER A 215 11.62 5.18 2.56
N ALA A 216 11.82 4.25 1.61
CA ALA A 216 13.05 4.20 0.83
C ALA A 216 13.23 5.46 -0.04
N HIS A 217 12.13 5.99 -0.59
CA HIS A 217 12.17 7.22 -1.38
C HIS A 217 12.44 8.46 -0.50
N THR A 218 11.83 8.54 0.68
CA THR A 218 12.09 9.64 1.63
C THR A 218 13.53 9.61 2.16
N ALA A 219 14.08 8.43 2.45
CA ALA A 219 15.47 8.27 2.89
C ALA A 219 16.47 8.68 1.79
N ALA A 220 16.20 8.37 0.52
CA ALA A 220 17.01 8.81 -0.60
C ALA A 220 16.99 10.35 -0.74
N MET A 221 15.82 10.97 -0.54
CA MET A 221 15.65 12.42 -0.54
C MET A 221 16.42 13.09 0.60
N GLN A 222 16.39 12.53 1.81
CA GLN A 222 17.15 13.05 2.96
C GLN A 222 18.67 13.06 2.71
N ARG A 223 19.20 12.02 2.06
CA ARG A 223 20.66 11.89 1.82
C ARG A 223 21.17 12.78 0.68
N THR A 224 20.39 12.90 -0.38
CA THR A 224 20.84 13.56 -1.62
C THR A 224 20.35 14.99 -1.75
N GLY A 225 19.33 15.39 -0.97
CA GLY A 225 18.63 16.67 -1.13
C GLY A 225 17.87 16.77 -2.46
N GLN A 226 17.83 15.71 -3.28
CA GLN A 226 17.20 15.71 -4.60
C GLN A 226 16.29 14.49 -4.74
N ALA A 227 14.98 14.74 -4.80
CA ALA A 227 13.99 13.73 -5.09
C ALA A 227 14.03 13.37 -6.59
N HIS A 228 14.80 12.35 -6.96
CA HIS A 228 14.67 11.71 -8.28
C HIS A 228 13.46 10.76 -8.31
N LEU A 229 12.27 11.25 -7.94
CA LEU A 229 11.03 10.49 -8.09
C LEU A 229 10.38 10.76 -9.44
N ASP A 230 9.94 9.68 -10.08
CA ASP A 230 9.04 9.74 -11.23
C ASP A 230 7.61 9.97 -10.74
N LYS A 231 6.94 11.01 -11.27
CA LYS A 231 5.56 11.36 -10.91
C LYS A 231 4.62 10.19 -11.16
N LYS A 232 4.84 9.41 -12.23
CA LYS A 232 4.02 8.24 -12.55
C LYS A 232 4.14 7.14 -11.49
N ALA A 233 5.32 6.96 -10.91
CA ALA A 233 5.54 6.00 -9.83
C ALA A 233 4.80 6.42 -8.55
N VAL A 234 4.83 7.70 -8.19
CA VAL A 234 4.09 8.24 -7.03
C VAL A 234 2.59 8.03 -7.19
N VAL A 235 2.02 8.39 -8.35
CA VAL A 235 0.59 8.22 -8.62
C VAL A 235 0.18 6.74 -8.58
N ARG A 236 1.01 5.83 -9.10
CA ARG A 236 0.75 4.38 -9.01
C ARG A 236 0.71 3.91 -7.56
N LYS A 237 1.65 4.34 -6.72
CA LYS A 237 1.69 4.00 -5.30
C LYS A 237 0.50 4.58 -4.53
N LEU A 238 0.10 5.79 -4.86
CA LEU A 238 -1.09 6.41 -4.29
C LEU A 238 -2.35 5.59 -4.64
N GLY A 239 -2.47 5.12 -5.89
CA GLY A 239 -3.54 4.21 -6.31
C GLY A 239 -3.53 2.87 -5.57
N GLU A 240 -2.36 2.26 -5.36
CA GLU A 240 -2.21 1.02 -4.58
C GLU A 240 -2.70 1.21 -3.11
N ILE A 241 -2.39 2.35 -2.50
CA ILE A 241 -2.82 2.70 -1.13
C ILE A 241 -4.33 2.97 -1.07
N PHE A 242 -4.89 3.72 -2.01
CA PHE A 242 -6.34 3.96 -2.06
C PHE A 242 -7.13 2.68 -2.31
N ALA A 243 -6.64 1.78 -3.16
CA ALA A 243 -7.25 0.48 -3.36
C ALA A 243 -7.25 -0.35 -2.06
N LEU A 244 -6.14 -0.32 -1.30
CA LEU A 244 -6.06 -0.99 0.00
C LEU A 244 -7.02 -0.35 1.02
N ARG A 245 -7.10 0.99 1.08
CA ARG A 245 -8.03 1.73 1.94
C ARG A 245 -9.48 1.37 1.67
N HIS A 246 -9.85 1.35 0.39
CA HIS A 246 -11.21 1.05 -0.03
C HIS A 246 -11.61 -0.37 0.38
N ARG A 247 -10.73 -1.35 0.16
CA ARG A 247 -10.97 -2.75 0.58
C ARG A 247 -11.10 -2.88 2.08
N LEU A 248 -10.16 -2.29 2.84
CA LEU A 248 -10.22 -2.31 4.29
C LEU A 248 -11.52 -1.67 4.80
N ASN A 249 -12.00 -0.59 4.17
CA ASN A 249 -13.25 0.04 4.57
C ASN A 249 -14.48 -0.83 4.28
N ILE A 250 -14.53 -1.50 3.11
CA ILE A 250 -15.59 -2.49 2.82
C ILE A 250 -15.57 -3.61 3.86
N GLU A 251 -14.37 -4.07 4.22
CA GLU A 251 -14.21 -5.15 5.18
C GLU A 251 -14.51 -4.71 6.61
N SER A 252 -14.20 -3.47 6.97
CA SER A 252 -14.54 -2.90 8.27
C SER A 252 -16.04 -2.72 8.44
N ASP A 253 -16.78 -2.48 7.37
CA ASP A 253 -18.25 -2.49 7.36
C ASP A 253 -18.78 -3.91 7.59
N LEU A 254 -18.05 -4.92 7.09
CA LEU A 254 -18.31 -6.34 7.33
C LEU A 254 -17.83 -6.84 8.71
N LEU A 255 -17.10 -6.02 9.49
CA LEU A 255 -16.66 -6.38 10.85
C LEU A 255 -17.73 -6.15 11.91
N ASP A 256 -18.77 -5.35 11.62
CA ASP A 256 -19.96 -5.30 12.45
C ASP A 256 -20.61 -6.69 12.48
N THR A 257 -21.10 -7.11 13.65
CA THR A 257 -21.65 -8.46 13.87
C THR A 257 -22.62 -8.81 12.75
N PRO A 258 -22.28 -9.79 11.87
CA PRO A 258 -23.17 -10.14 10.76
C PRO A 258 -24.58 -10.45 11.24
N ASP A 259 -25.60 -10.03 10.47
CA ASP A 259 -27.03 -10.23 10.78
C ASP A 259 -27.37 -11.67 11.14
N PHE A 260 -26.64 -12.64 10.56
CA PHE A 260 -26.75 -14.05 10.88
C PHE A 260 -26.64 -14.34 12.38
N TYR A 261 -25.76 -13.65 13.10
CA TYR A 261 -25.56 -13.87 14.52
C TYR A 261 -26.65 -13.24 15.39
N TRP A 262 -27.47 -12.32 14.85
CA TRP A 262 -28.56 -11.68 15.62
C TRP A 262 -29.69 -12.66 15.95
N GLU A 263 -29.82 -13.76 15.21
CA GLU A 263 -30.80 -14.82 15.49
C GLU A 263 -30.46 -15.63 16.75
N GLU A 264 -29.17 -15.73 17.09
CA GLU A 264 -28.66 -16.61 18.15
C GLU A 264 -27.65 -15.86 19.05
N GLU A 265 -28.15 -15.32 20.17
CA GLU A 265 -27.36 -14.52 21.14
C GLU A 265 -26.09 -15.25 21.62
N GLN A 266 -26.12 -16.59 21.69
CA GLN A 266 -24.96 -17.38 22.06
C GLN A 266 -23.84 -17.30 21.02
N LEU A 267 -24.18 -17.33 19.72
CA LEU A 267 -23.19 -17.24 18.64
C LEU A 267 -22.64 -15.82 18.51
N GLU A 268 -23.48 -14.80 18.69
CA GLU A 268 -23.04 -13.41 18.74
C GLU A 268 -22.00 -13.17 19.85
N ARG A 269 -22.28 -13.65 21.07
CA ARG A 269 -21.34 -13.55 22.20
C ARG A 269 -20.03 -14.28 21.91
N LEU A 270 -20.10 -15.43 21.25
CA LEU A 270 -18.93 -16.22 20.87
C LEU A 270 -18.06 -15.50 19.83
N TYR A 271 -18.69 -14.96 18.78
CA TYR A 271 -18.04 -14.18 17.74
C TYR A 271 -17.36 -12.95 18.35
N SER A 272 -18.11 -12.14 19.10
CA SER A 272 -17.62 -10.93 19.75
C SER A 272 -16.44 -11.19 20.69
N SER A 273 -16.50 -12.29 21.48
CA SER A 273 -15.40 -12.69 22.37
C SER A 273 -14.14 -13.06 21.59
N THR A 274 -14.31 -13.75 20.45
CA THR A 274 -13.19 -14.19 19.60
C THR A 274 -12.57 -13.02 18.84
N VAL A 275 -13.38 -12.13 18.29
CA VAL A 275 -12.96 -10.88 17.65
C VAL A 275 -12.21 -9.98 18.63
N ALA A 276 -12.70 -9.88 19.87
CA ALA A 276 -12.03 -9.14 20.94
C ALA A 276 -10.68 -9.76 21.32
N TYR A 277 -10.58 -11.09 21.38
CA TYR A 277 -9.33 -11.80 21.65
C TYR A 277 -8.26 -11.54 20.58
N PHE A 278 -8.62 -11.59 19.30
CA PHE A 278 -7.71 -11.23 18.20
C PHE A 278 -7.47 -9.71 18.09
N THR A 279 -8.17 -8.91 18.90
CA THR A 279 -8.09 -7.45 18.92
C THR A 279 -8.33 -6.79 17.56
N ILE A 280 -9.18 -7.42 16.73
CA ILE A 280 -9.40 -7.03 15.33
C ILE A 280 -9.78 -5.54 15.22
N PRO A 281 -10.75 -4.99 16.00
CA PRO A 281 -11.13 -3.58 15.86
C PRO A 281 -9.98 -2.61 16.15
N ARG A 282 -9.15 -2.94 17.15
CA ARG A 282 -7.98 -2.12 17.50
C ARG A 282 -6.93 -2.18 16.39
N ARG A 283 -6.65 -3.38 15.85
CA ARG A 283 -5.68 -3.58 14.76
C ARG A 283 -6.14 -2.85 13.49
N THR A 284 -7.42 -2.93 13.12
CA THR A 284 -8.00 -2.20 11.99
C THR A 284 -7.84 -0.69 12.15
N ARG A 285 -8.08 -0.15 13.37
CA ARG A 285 -7.87 1.28 13.65
C ARG A 285 -6.41 1.72 13.44
N VAL A 286 -5.47 0.95 13.98
CA VAL A 286 -4.03 1.24 13.82
C VAL A 286 -3.61 1.13 12.35
N LEU A 287 -4.16 0.16 11.62
CA LEU A 287 -3.89 -0.01 10.19
C LEU A 287 -4.37 1.22 9.39
N ASN A 288 -5.58 1.72 9.68
CA ASN A 288 -6.13 2.92 9.05
C ASN A 288 -5.31 4.20 9.35
N GLU A 289 -4.81 4.34 10.59
CA GLU A 289 -3.94 5.46 10.97
C GLU A 289 -2.62 5.42 10.18
N ARG A 290 -1.96 4.25 10.13
CA ARG A 290 -0.74 4.05 9.34
C ARG A 290 -0.94 4.32 7.86
N LEU A 291 -2.08 3.91 7.32
CA LEU A 291 -2.45 4.15 5.93
C LEU A 291 -2.58 5.64 5.66
N SER A 292 -3.22 6.38 6.57
CA SER A 292 -3.37 7.84 6.48
C SER A 292 -2.01 8.55 6.49
N HIS A 293 -1.10 8.16 7.39
CA HIS A 293 0.27 8.69 7.39
C HIS A 293 1.01 8.41 6.07
N CYS A 294 0.83 7.23 5.48
CA CYS A 294 1.45 6.91 4.19
C CYS A 294 0.89 7.77 3.04
N VAL A 295 -0.42 8.08 3.06
CA VAL A 295 -1.04 8.99 2.10
C VAL A 295 -0.45 10.39 2.23
N GLU A 296 -0.38 10.93 3.44
CA GLU A 296 0.19 12.26 3.70
C GLU A 296 1.63 12.36 3.19
N LEU A 297 2.46 11.36 3.48
CA LEU A 297 3.84 11.30 2.99
C LEU A 297 3.92 11.25 1.46
N LEU A 298 3.04 10.48 0.80
CA LEU A 298 3.00 10.42 -0.66
C LEU A 298 2.49 11.72 -1.30
N GLU A 299 1.52 12.39 -0.68
CA GLU A 299 1.02 13.69 -1.15
C GLU A 299 2.11 14.75 -1.08
N LEU A 300 2.89 14.76 0.00
CA LEU A 300 4.10 15.58 0.09
C LEU A 300 5.07 15.22 -1.05
N LEU A 301 5.46 13.94 -1.20
CA LEU A 301 6.37 13.55 -2.29
C LEU A 301 5.85 13.91 -3.69
N SER A 302 4.52 13.88 -3.89
CA SER A 302 3.87 14.27 -5.13
C SER A 302 3.97 15.77 -5.40
N SER A 303 3.77 16.62 -4.38
CA SER A 303 3.90 18.08 -4.51
C SER A 303 5.34 18.47 -4.86
N TRP A 304 6.33 17.88 -4.19
CA TRP A 304 7.75 18.07 -4.52
C TRP A 304 8.10 17.63 -5.94
N ALA A 305 7.51 16.54 -6.44
CA ALA A 305 7.74 16.09 -7.82
C ALA A 305 7.13 17.05 -8.86
N ALA A 306 6.10 17.83 -8.52
CA ALA A 306 5.42 18.75 -9.43
C ALA A 306 6.25 20.01 -9.75
N ASP A 307 7.06 20.50 -8.79
CA ASP A 307 7.87 21.73 -8.95
C ASP A 307 8.85 21.67 -10.13
N ARG A 308 9.30 20.47 -10.53
CA ARG A 308 10.23 20.31 -11.67
C ARG A 308 9.62 20.69 -13.02
N HIS A 309 8.29 20.73 -13.16
CA HIS A 309 7.67 21.10 -14.43
C HIS A 309 7.75 22.61 -14.68
N HIS A 310 7.53 23.42 -13.65
CA HIS A 310 7.64 24.88 -13.73
C HIS A 310 9.06 25.31 -14.09
N VAL A 311 10.07 24.66 -13.50
CA VAL A 311 11.49 24.95 -13.80
C VAL A 311 11.84 24.65 -15.26
N ARG A 312 11.30 23.59 -15.88
CA ARG A 312 11.55 23.30 -17.30
C ARG A 312 10.93 24.34 -18.22
N LEU A 313 9.71 24.79 -17.91
CA LEU A 313 9.05 25.85 -18.68
C LEU A 313 9.82 27.17 -18.55
N GLU A 314 10.30 27.49 -17.35
CA GLU A 314 11.14 28.67 -17.12
C GLU A 314 12.42 28.62 -17.95
N TRP A 315 13.13 27.48 -17.94
CA TRP A 315 14.31 27.30 -18.78
C TRP A 315 14.02 27.40 -20.28
N MET A 316 12.86 26.90 -20.73
CA MET A 316 12.44 27.04 -22.13
C MET A 316 12.24 28.51 -22.49
N VAL A 317 11.59 29.30 -21.62
CA VAL A 317 11.40 30.74 -21.82
C VAL A 317 12.74 31.47 -21.85
N ILE A 318 13.66 31.18 -20.91
CA ILE A 318 14.99 31.79 -20.87
C ILE A 318 15.77 31.46 -22.17
N ALA A 319 15.72 30.22 -22.65
CA ALA A 319 16.39 29.82 -23.88
C ALA A 319 15.82 30.52 -25.12
N LEU A 320 14.50 30.72 -25.18
CA LEU A 320 13.85 31.44 -26.28
C LEU A 320 14.27 32.92 -26.30
N ILE A 321 14.32 33.58 -25.14
CA ILE A 321 14.80 34.97 -25.05
C ILE A 321 16.28 35.06 -25.47
N LEU A 322 17.11 34.11 -25.03
CA LEU A 322 18.53 34.09 -25.39
C LEU A 322 18.72 33.92 -26.91
N ALA A 323 17.93 33.05 -27.54
CA ALA A 323 17.97 32.85 -28.98
C ALA A 323 17.63 34.14 -29.74
N GLU A 324 16.58 34.85 -29.33
CA GLU A 324 16.18 36.14 -29.92
C GLU A 324 17.32 37.18 -29.83
N VAL A 325 17.91 37.33 -28.65
CA VAL A 325 19.03 38.25 -28.43
C VAL A 325 20.24 37.87 -29.30
N CYS A 326 20.52 36.57 -29.45
CA CYS A 326 21.58 36.10 -30.35
C CYS A 326 21.31 36.45 -31.81
N PHE A 327 20.06 36.30 -32.30
CA PHE A 327 19.70 36.70 -33.67
C PHE A 327 19.86 38.21 -33.89
N GLU A 328 19.42 39.03 -32.93
CA GLU A 328 19.57 40.48 -32.99
C GLU A 328 21.06 40.90 -33.02
N LEU A 329 21.88 40.26 -32.19
CA LEU A 329 23.33 40.50 -32.17
C LEU A 329 23.99 40.08 -33.49
N LEU A 330 23.65 38.92 -34.05
CA LEU A 330 24.16 38.47 -35.34
C LEU A 330 23.78 39.44 -36.47
N HIS A 331 22.53 39.92 -36.49
CA HIS A 331 22.06 40.90 -37.47
C HIS A 331 22.84 42.22 -37.37
N LEU A 332 23.11 42.69 -36.14
CA LEU A 332 23.93 43.89 -35.91
C LEU A 332 25.39 43.68 -36.35
N PHE A 333 25.97 42.50 -36.08
CA PHE A 333 27.32 42.16 -36.54
C PHE A 333 27.41 42.14 -38.06
N GLU A 334 26.45 41.52 -38.74
CA GLU A 334 26.39 41.52 -40.21
C GLU A 334 26.28 42.95 -40.76
N ARG A 335 25.43 43.79 -40.16
CA ARG A 335 25.30 45.21 -40.53
C ARG A 335 26.61 45.98 -40.35
N LYS A 336 27.33 45.75 -39.25
CA LYS A 336 28.64 46.38 -38.97
C LYS A 336 29.72 45.89 -39.93
N TRP A 337 29.74 44.59 -40.24
CA TRP A 337 30.68 43.99 -41.19
C TRP A 337 30.48 44.57 -42.59
N LYS A 338 29.23 44.65 -43.05
CA LYS A 338 28.87 45.21 -44.36
C LYS A 338 29.31 46.67 -44.50
N SER A 339 29.07 47.48 -43.48
CA SER A 339 29.57 48.87 -43.39
C SER A 339 31.09 48.99 -43.42
N THR A 340 31.81 47.98 -42.91
CA THR A 340 33.30 47.97 -42.91
C THR A 340 33.85 47.50 -44.26
N SER A 341 33.14 46.63 -44.98
CA SER A 341 33.52 46.18 -46.33
C SER A 341 33.34 47.25 -47.40
N GLU A 342 32.33 48.14 -47.30
CA GLU A 342 32.14 49.24 -48.24
C GLU A 342 33.20 50.35 -48.11
N ARG A 343 33.94 50.42 -46.99
CA ARG A 343 35.11 51.31 -46.85
C ARG A 343 36.39 50.76 -47.48
N ARG A 344 36.38 49.53 -48.01
CA ARG A 344 37.52 48.89 -48.69
C ARG A 344 37.10 48.33 -50.06
N GLY A 345 36.59 49.20 -50.95
CA GLY A 345 36.45 48.93 -52.39
C GLY A 345 37.48 49.74 -53.20
N PRO A 346 38.09 49.19 -54.27
CA PRO A 346 39.31 49.72 -54.89
C PRO A 346 39.05 50.98 -55.74
N ARG A 347 39.85 52.03 -55.56
CA ARG A 347 39.94 53.16 -56.52
C ARG A 347 40.59 52.66 -57.80
N ALA A 348 39.76 52.29 -58.78
CA ALA A 348 40.17 52.07 -60.15
C ALA A 348 40.71 53.39 -60.74
N ARG A 349 41.88 53.32 -61.38
CA ARG A 349 42.47 54.40 -62.17
C ARG A 349 41.58 54.62 -63.39
N HIS A 350 41.18 55.87 -63.64
CA HIS A 350 40.78 56.30 -64.98
C HIS A 350 41.81 57.33 -65.46
N PHE A 351 42.48 56.93 -66.52
CA PHE A 351 43.42 57.67 -67.33
C PHE A 351 42.61 58.31 -68.45
N SER A 352 42.59 59.63 -68.53
CA SER A 352 42.21 60.36 -69.74
C SER A 352 43.19 61.51 -69.92
N SER A 353 44.04 61.33 -70.94
CA SER A 353 44.76 62.34 -71.68
C SER A 353 43.80 63.31 -72.36
N ASP A 354 44.21 64.58 -72.53
CA ASP A 354 44.13 65.39 -73.75
C ASP A 354 44.87 66.72 -73.45
N ILE A 355 46.07 66.96 -74.01
CA ILE A 355 46.38 67.71 -75.25
C ILE A 355 46.12 69.22 -75.14
N GLU A 356 47.22 70.01 -75.15
CA GLU A 356 47.49 71.23 -75.97
C GLU A 356 48.75 71.91 -75.40
N GLU A 357 49.89 71.81 -76.07
CA GLU A 357 50.43 72.73 -77.11
C GLU A 357 51.20 73.93 -76.56
N GLY A 358 52.42 74.10 -77.08
CA GLY A 358 53.28 75.25 -76.81
C GLY A 358 54.75 75.02 -77.21
N ASN A 359 55.02 75.13 -78.52
CA ASN A 359 56.33 75.40 -79.13
C ASN A 359 57.15 76.44 -78.31
N ILE A 360 58.48 76.48 -78.38
CA ILE A 360 59.22 77.31 -79.37
C ILE A 360 60.75 77.12 -79.18
N THR A 361 61.37 76.64 -80.27
CA THR A 361 62.65 77.04 -80.93
C THR A 361 64.05 76.92 -80.31
N ASN A 362 64.91 76.43 -81.23
CA ASN A 362 66.32 76.71 -81.52
C ASN A 362 67.42 75.98 -80.74
#